data_AF-A0A7S0F3E1-F1
#
_entry.id   AF-A0A7S0F3E1-F1
#
_cell.length_a   1.000
_cell.length_b   1.000
_cell.length_c   1.000
_cell.angle_alpha   90.00
_cell.angle_beta   90.00
_cell.angle_gamma   90.00
#
_symmetry.space_group_name_H-M   'P 1'
#
loop_
_entity.id
_entity.type
_entity.pdbx_description
1 polymer ?
#
loop_
_entity_poly.entity_id
_entity_poly.type
_entity_poly.pdbx_seq_one_letter_code
_entity_poly.pdbx_strand_id
1 'polypeptide(L)'
;RKLYECALSFQGKVQAVHARYSTLDSLIQSLTSCQIDKKSFETIMSAIQACVSDLELEGYSNLSSWVKDLDSRIEQILAERLREIVSRWMVSIRAMSEDGAAQKEDAGEEEKQA
;
A
#
# COMPACT_ATOMS: atom_id res chain seq x y z
N ARG A 1 -29.80 14.51 -33.35
CA ARG A 1 -30.32 13.70 -32.22
C ARG A 1 -29.50 12.43 -31.99
N LYS A 2 -29.39 11.50 -32.96
CA LYS A 2 -28.58 10.27 -32.81
C LYS A 2 -27.11 10.48 -32.39
N LEU A 3 -26.43 11.48 -32.96
CA LEU A 3 -25.04 11.84 -32.58
C LEU A 3 -24.93 12.32 -31.13
N TYR A 4 -25.92 13.08 -30.65
CA TYR A 4 -25.95 13.59 -29.28
C TYR A 4 -26.18 12.45 -28.27
N GLU A 5 -27.10 11.52 -28.57
CA GLU A 5 -27.31 10.32 -27.74
C GLU A 5 -26.06 9.43 -27.70
N CYS A 6 -25.36 9.28 -28.83
CA CYS A 6 -24.12 8.51 -28.90
C CYS A 6 -22.99 9.16 -28.11
N ALA A 7 -22.85 10.49 -28.20
CA ALA A 7 -21.88 11.27 -27.42
C ALA A 7 -22.17 11.19 -25.91
N LEU A 8 -23.44 11.30 -25.50
CA LEU A 8 -23.84 11.16 -24.10
C LEU A 8 -23.59 9.75 -23.55
N SER A 9 -23.89 8.71 -24.35
CA SER A 9 -23.61 7.32 -23.99
C SER A 9 -22.11 7.09 -23.80
N PHE A 10 -21.28 7.59 -24.71
CA PHE A 10 -19.82 7.47 -24.61
C PHE A 10 -19.29 8.23 -23.40
N GLN A 11 -19.75 9.46 -23.19
CA GLN A 11 -19.38 10.26 -22.01
C GLN A 11 -19.75 9.52 -20.71
N GLY A 12 -20.95 8.93 -20.61
CA GLY A 12 -21.36 8.16 -19.44
C GLY A 12 -20.44 6.97 -19.15
N LYS A 13 -20.02 6.24 -20.20
CA LYS A 13 -19.06 5.14 -20.08
C LYS A 13 -17.67 5.63 -19.64
N VAL A 14 -17.17 6.70 -20.24
CA VAL A 14 -15.87 7.30 -19.87
C VAL A 14 -15.88 7.76 -18.41
N GLN A 15 -16.95 8.41 -17.97
CA GLN A 15 -17.11 8.87 -16.59
C GLN A 15 -17.16 7.70 -15.59
N ALA A 16 -17.88 6.62 -15.93
CA ALA A 16 -17.94 5.42 -15.10
C ALA A 16 -16.56 4.76 -14.94
N VAL A 17 -15.81 4.64 -16.04
CA VAL A 17 -14.45 4.12 -16.05
C VAL A 17 -13.52 5.01 -15.23
N HIS A 18 -13.58 6.34 -15.42
CA HIS A 18 -12.78 7.29 -14.66
C HIS A 18 -13.06 7.22 -13.14
N ALA A 19 -14.34 7.08 -12.74
CA ALA A 19 -14.70 6.92 -11.35
C ALA A 19 -14.07 5.65 -10.74
N ARG A 20 -14.07 4.53 -11.47
CA ARG A 20 -13.41 3.30 -11.02
C ARG A 20 -11.89 3.45 -10.90
N TYR A 21 -11.24 4.11 -11.85
CA TYR A 21 -9.81 4.45 -11.75
C TYR A 21 -9.51 5.28 -10.51
N SER A 22 -10.35 6.27 -10.18
CA SER A 22 -10.20 7.08 -8.97
C SER A 22 -10.36 6.26 -7.68
N THR A 23 -11.32 5.31 -7.65
CA THR A 23 -11.48 4.38 -6.53
C THR A 23 -10.24 3.51 -6.36
N LEU A 24 -9.67 3.03 -7.47
CA LEU A 24 -8.49 2.20 -7.45
C LEU A 24 -7.26 2.98 -6.96
N ASP A 25 -7.07 4.22 -7.40
CA ASP A 25 -5.96 5.05 -6.91
C ASP A 25 -6.11 5.33 -5.40
N SER A 26 -7.33 5.53 -4.90
CA SER A 26 -7.62 5.64 -3.46
C SER A 26 -7.30 4.35 -2.68
N LEU A 27 -7.59 3.19 -3.26
CA LEU A 27 -7.22 1.89 -2.66
C LEU A 27 -5.70 1.71 -2.62
N ILE A 28 -4.97 2.13 -3.66
CA ILE A 28 -3.49 2.12 -3.67
C ILE A 28 -2.92 3.08 -2.62
N GLN A 29 -3.50 4.27 -2.43
CA GLN A 29 -3.10 5.21 -1.38
C GLN A 29 -3.42 4.67 0.03
N SER A 30 -4.52 3.93 0.16
CA SER A 30 -4.84 3.20 1.39
C SER A 30 -3.82 2.09 1.65
N LEU A 31 -3.34 1.41 0.60
CA LEU A 31 -2.27 0.43 0.68
C LEU A 31 -0.97 1.04 1.22
N THR A 32 -0.70 2.34 1.02
CA THR A 32 0.49 3.06 1.52
C THR A 32 0.37 3.55 2.97
N SER A 33 -0.85 3.68 3.52
CA SER A 33 -1.11 4.19 4.87
C SER A 33 -1.68 3.16 5.88
N CYS A 34 -2.18 2.01 5.40
CA CYS A 34 -2.67 0.92 6.23
C CYS A 34 -1.69 0.42 7.31
N GLN A 35 -2.24 -0.03 8.44
CA GLN A 35 -1.50 -0.73 9.50
C GLN A 35 -0.95 -2.06 8.96
N ILE A 36 0.17 -2.51 9.55
CA ILE A 36 0.86 -3.75 9.16
C ILE A 36 0.07 -4.93 9.73
N ASP A 37 -1.10 -5.18 9.17
CA ASP A 37 -1.97 -6.29 9.51
C ASP A 37 -2.31 -7.07 8.24
N LYS A 38 -2.19 -8.40 8.35
CA LYS A 38 -2.39 -9.30 7.23
C LYS A 38 -3.82 -9.20 6.68
N LYS A 39 -4.83 -9.11 7.54
CA LYS A 39 -6.23 -9.03 7.11
C LYS A 39 -6.53 -7.74 6.37
N SER A 40 -5.98 -6.63 6.86
CA SER A 40 -6.15 -5.33 6.22
C SER A 40 -5.53 -5.31 4.81
N PHE A 41 -4.35 -5.92 4.64
CA PHE A 41 -3.70 -6.07 3.34
C PHE A 41 -4.51 -6.95 2.38
N GLU A 42 -4.95 -8.14 2.84
CA GLU A 42 -5.78 -9.06 2.05
C GLU A 42 -7.08 -8.40 1.60
N THR A 43 -7.70 -7.59 2.46
CA THR A 43 -8.94 -6.85 2.15
C THR A 43 -8.73 -5.85 1.01
N ILE A 44 -7.67 -5.04 1.09
CA ILE A 44 -7.37 -4.02 0.06
C ILE A 44 -6.99 -4.70 -1.26
N MET A 45 -6.15 -5.73 -1.23
CA MET A 45 -5.78 -6.49 -2.43
C MET A 45 -6.99 -7.16 -3.08
N SER A 46 -7.89 -7.74 -2.29
CA SER A 46 -9.13 -8.33 -2.81
C SER A 46 -10.03 -7.28 -3.48
N ALA A 47 -10.12 -6.07 -2.92
CA ALA A 47 -10.87 -4.98 -3.51
C ALA A 47 -10.27 -4.49 -4.84
N ILE A 48 -8.94 -4.39 -4.92
CA ILE A 48 -8.23 -4.05 -6.18
C ILE A 48 -8.51 -5.12 -7.24
N GLN A 49 -8.39 -6.40 -6.90
CA GLN A 49 -8.65 -7.52 -7.83
C GLN A 49 -10.10 -7.56 -8.31
N ALA A 50 -11.06 -7.25 -7.43
CA ALA A 50 -12.47 -7.11 -7.84
C ALA A 50 -12.66 -5.99 -8.87
N CYS A 51 -12.07 -4.81 -8.65
CA CYS A 51 -12.12 -3.70 -9.61
C CYS A 51 -11.47 -4.06 -10.96
N VAL A 52 -10.35 -4.79 -10.96
CA VAL A 52 -9.69 -5.27 -12.19
C VAL A 52 -10.59 -6.27 -12.92
N SER A 53 -11.20 -7.21 -12.19
CA SER A 53 -12.11 -8.22 -12.76
C SER A 53 -13.35 -7.58 -13.40
N ASP A 54 -13.90 -6.54 -12.76
CA ASP A 54 -15.03 -5.76 -13.30
C ASP A 54 -14.64 -5.02 -14.60
N LEU A 55 -13.42 -4.50 -14.68
CA LEU A 55 -12.91 -3.85 -15.90
C LEU A 55 -12.64 -4.86 -17.02
N GLU A 56 -12.25 -6.09 -16.69
CA GLU A 56 -12.03 -7.16 -17.67
C GLU A 56 -13.34 -7.63 -18.31
N LEU A 57 -14.41 -7.69 -17.52
CA LEU A 57 -15.78 -7.96 -17.98
C LEU A 57 -16.32 -6.91 -18.95
N GLU A 58 -15.86 -5.66 -18.86
CA GLU A 58 -16.24 -4.59 -19.80
C GLU A 58 -15.47 -4.65 -21.14
N GLY A 59 -14.48 -5.55 -21.28
CA GLY A 59 -13.86 -5.89 -22.56
C GLY A 59 -12.83 -4.89 -23.09
N TYR A 60 -12.20 -4.10 -22.21
CA TYR A 60 -11.16 -3.16 -22.61
C TYR A 60 -9.88 -3.89 -23.06
N SER A 61 -9.53 -3.78 -24.35
CA SER A 61 -8.35 -4.48 -24.92
C SER A 61 -7.01 -4.00 -24.37
N ASN A 62 -6.96 -2.80 -23.80
CA ASN A 62 -5.77 -2.19 -23.20
C ASN A 62 -5.60 -2.55 -21.70
N LEU A 63 -6.50 -3.35 -21.13
CA LEU A 63 -6.46 -3.68 -19.70
C LEU A 63 -5.21 -4.47 -19.33
N SER A 64 -4.75 -5.40 -20.17
CA SER A 64 -3.59 -6.24 -19.87
C SER A 64 -2.28 -5.47 -19.70
N SER A 65 -2.08 -4.39 -20.47
CA SER A 65 -0.93 -3.50 -20.30
C SER A 65 -1.08 -2.67 -19.04
N TRP A 66 -2.27 -2.14 -18.79
CA TRP A 66 -2.53 -1.30 -17.63
C TRP A 66 -2.47 -2.10 -16.31
N VAL A 67 -2.93 -3.35 -16.29
CA VAL A 67 -2.81 -4.26 -15.13
C VAL A 67 -1.35 -4.51 -14.80
N LYS A 68 -0.48 -4.69 -15.80
CA LYS A 68 0.97 -4.81 -15.55
C LYS A 68 1.56 -3.55 -14.91
N ASP A 69 1.17 -2.37 -15.40
CA ASP A 69 1.63 -1.11 -14.82
C ASP A 69 1.09 -0.93 -13.38
N LEU A 70 -0.15 -1.37 -13.14
CA LEU A 70 -0.76 -1.39 -11.82
C LEU A 70 -0.01 -2.33 -10.85
N ASP A 71 0.27 -3.56 -11.27
CA ASP A 71 1.01 -4.55 -10.50
C ASP A 71 2.40 -4.02 -10.14
N SER A 72 3.11 -3.41 -11.09
CA SER A 72 4.42 -2.80 -10.84
C SER A 72 4.36 -1.67 -9.80
N ARG A 73 3.32 -0.83 -9.85
CA ARG A 73 3.10 0.22 -8.82
C ARG A 73 2.84 -0.39 -7.44
N ILE A 74 2.03 -1.45 -7.37
CA ILE A 74 1.73 -2.15 -6.10
C ILE A 74 2.99 -2.79 -5.53
N GLU A 75 3.80 -3.45 -6.36
CA GLU A 75 5.07 -4.07 -5.96
C GLU A 75 6.04 -3.04 -5.38
N GLN A 76 6.19 -1.88 -6.01
CA GLN A 76 7.06 -0.81 -5.53
C GLN A 76 6.62 -0.29 -4.15
N ILE A 77 5.32 -0.10 -3.95
CA ILE A 77 4.77 0.34 -2.65
C ILE A 77 5.04 -0.70 -1.56
N LEU A 78 4.88 -1.98 -1.89
CA LEU A 78 5.13 -3.07 -0.96
C LEU A 78 6.60 -3.19 -0.57
N ALA A 79 7.50 -3.04 -1.54
CA ALA A 79 8.93 -3.06 -1.31
C ALA A 79 9.36 -1.93 -0.37
N GLU A 80 8.86 -0.71 -0.59
CA GLU A 80 9.17 0.45 0.27
C GLU A 80 8.67 0.22 1.70
N ARG A 81 7.44 -0.28 1.85
CA ARG A 81 6.90 -0.60 3.18
C ARG A 81 7.69 -1.67 3.89
N LEU A 82 8.06 -2.74 3.20
CA LEU A 82 8.89 -3.80 3.79
C LEU A 82 10.22 -3.22 4.28
N ARG A 83 10.83 -2.33 3.50
CA ARG A 83 12.07 -1.64 3.86
C ARG A 83 11.90 -0.76 5.10
N GLU A 84 10.82 -0.01 5.21
CA GLU A 84 10.51 0.78 6.42
C GLU A 84 10.35 -0.12 7.64
N ILE A 85 9.64 -1.23 7.51
CA ILE A 85 9.42 -2.18 8.61
C ILE A 85 10.76 -2.74 9.07
N VAL A 86 11.57 -3.28 8.16
CA VAL A 86 12.90 -3.82 8.49
C VAL A 86 13.77 -2.76 9.15
N SER A 87 13.74 -1.52 8.66
CA SER A 87 14.48 -0.39 9.25
C SER A 87 14.02 -0.09 10.69
N ARG A 88 12.71 -0.04 10.93
CA ARG A 88 12.15 0.16 12.28
C ARG A 88 12.50 -1.00 13.22
N TRP A 89 12.47 -2.23 12.72
CA TRP A 89 12.90 -3.41 13.48
C TRP A 89 14.38 -3.35 13.85
N MET A 90 15.27 -2.96 12.91
CA MET A 90 16.69 -2.77 13.19
C MET A 90 16.94 -1.71 14.27
N VAL A 91 16.21 -0.59 14.22
CA VAL A 91 16.28 0.47 15.24
C VAL A 91 15.81 -0.04 16.59
N SER A 92 14.67 -0.74 16.65
CA SER A 92 14.13 -1.30 17.90
C SER A 92 15.08 -2.35 18.50
N ILE A 93 15.68 -3.22 17.67
CA ILE A 93 16.66 -4.21 18.12
C ILE A 93 17.92 -3.53 18.66
N ARG A 94 18.41 -2.49 18.00
CA ARG A 94 19.56 -1.72 18.48
C ARG A 94 19.26 -1.02 19.80
N ALA A 95 18.10 -0.38 19.93
CA ALA A 95 17.67 0.23 21.19
C ALA A 95 17.62 -0.80 22.34
N MET A 96 17.05 -1.98 22.09
CA MET A 96 17.05 -3.08 23.08
C MET A 96 18.47 -3.55 23.46
N SER A 97 19.44 -3.47 22.54
CA SER A 97 20.84 -3.82 22.83
C SER A 97 21.59 -2.74 23.62
N GLU A 98 21.21 -1.47 23.46
CA GLU A 98 21.84 -0.31 24.12
C GLU A 98 21.26 -0.11 25.54
N ASP A 99 19.96 -0.36 25.76
CA ASP A 99 19.34 -0.31 27.09
C ASP A 99 19.91 -1.35 28.07
N GLY A 100 20.43 -2.48 27.55
CA GLY A 100 21.14 -3.48 28.36
C GLY A 100 22.57 -3.08 28.76
N ALA A 101 23.15 -2.07 28.12
CA ALA A 101 24.47 -1.54 28.46
C ALA A 101 24.40 -0.42 29.51
N ALA A 102 23.35 0.41 29.48
CA ALA A 102 23.15 1.51 30.43
C ALA A 102 22.89 1.03 31.88
N GLN A 103 22.39 -0.20 32.09
CA GLN A 103 22.20 -0.75 33.43
C GLN A 103 23.47 -1.33 34.08
N LYS A 104 24.62 -1.37 33.39
CA LYS A 104 25.88 -1.88 33.96
C LYS A 104 26.85 -0.82 34.44
N GLU A 105 26.66 0.45 34.09
CA GLU A 105 27.58 1.53 34.51
C GLU A 105 27.19 2.15 35.86
N ASP A 106 25.95 2.03 36.31
CA ASP A 106 25.47 2.63 37.58
C ASP A 106 25.79 1.80 38.84
N ALA A 107 26.17 0.52 38.70
CA ALA A 107 26.50 -0.35 39.82
C ALA A 107 27.98 -0.27 40.26
N GLY A 108 28.81 0.55 39.61
CA GLY A 108 30.25 0.60 39.83
C GLY A 108 30.77 1.71 40.75
N GLU A 109 29.92 2.67 41.16
CA GLU A 109 30.39 3.87 41.89
C GLU A 109 30.11 3.86 43.41
N GLU A 110 29.33 2.93 43.97
CA GLU A 110 29.05 2.90 45.42
C GLU A 110 30.09 2.16 46.29
N GLU A 111 31.07 1.45 45.72
CA GLU A 111 32.05 0.65 46.50
C GLU A 111 33.39 1.38 46.76
N LYS A 112 33.37 2.71 46.96
CA LYS A 112 34.60 3.47 47.27
C LYS A 112 34.55 4.44 48.46
N GLN A 113 33.58 4.28 49.35
CA GLN A 113 33.62 4.90 50.67
C GLN A 113 33.56 3.84 51.77
N ALA A 114 34.67 3.11 51.87
CA ALA A 114 35.17 2.61 53.15
C ALA A 114 35.80 3.77 53.94
#